data_AF-A0A379LRK0-F1
#
_entry.id   AF-A0A379LRK0-F1
#
_cell.length_a   1.000
_cell.length_b   1.000
_cell.length_c   1.000
_cell.angle_alpha   90.00
_cell.angle_beta   90.00
_cell.angle_gamma   90.00
#
_symmetry.space_group_name_H-M   'P 1'
#
loop_
_entity.id
_entity.type
_entity.pdbx_description
1 polymer ?
#
loop_
_entity_poly.entity_id
_entity_poly.type
_entity_poly.pdbx_seq_one_letter_code
_entity_poly.pdbx_strand_id
1 'polypeptide(L)'
;MTDKPKFVLKLSGINLDRIKAGDIGRLLNDFCKLLDDDFLFFEAIYPGSAVLKVSTEPEYYDEKLDKLNSNITRQAPALEDINKVLRGYSKTNKEIKASILASRTAVNDKDMELIHQIDYCKPITNTFKQNETLIGKLIKPAHGKDDTDHFTILLANNIYLSIAVSKEMSLSLAQHLESLWCFDTLIKFTGIAKYKIKNKYDINLVDFKATSYEIIDNKTTGKAWMTAFIEQGDSGWQALDDPISVWLEERH
;
A
#
# COMPACT_ATOMS: atom_id res chain seq x y z
N MET A 1 12.99 -49.33 -11.74
CA MET A 1 12.79 -48.11 -10.92
C MET A 1 11.94 -47.18 -11.77
N THR A 2 10.67 -47.01 -11.42
CA THR A 2 9.80 -46.04 -12.07
C THR A 2 10.22 -44.65 -11.59
N ASP A 3 10.62 -43.79 -12.52
CA ASP A 3 11.02 -42.43 -12.19
C ASP A 3 9.83 -41.70 -11.54
N LYS A 4 10.05 -41.20 -10.32
CA LYS A 4 9.01 -40.51 -9.56
C LYS A 4 8.77 -39.11 -10.17
N PRO A 5 7.52 -38.64 -10.24
CA PRO A 5 7.21 -37.27 -10.61
C PRO A 5 7.95 -36.25 -9.75
N LYS A 6 8.32 -35.12 -10.35
CA LYS A 6 9.18 -34.10 -9.74
C LYS A 6 8.57 -32.72 -9.85
N PHE A 7 8.75 -31.94 -8.78
CA PHE A 7 8.47 -30.51 -8.72
C PHE A 7 9.75 -29.77 -8.33
N VAL A 8 10.01 -28.65 -9.00
CA VAL A 8 11.26 -27.91 -8.84
C VAL A 8 11.00 -26.42 -8.67
N LEU A 9 11.49 -25.85 -7.57
CA LEU A 9 11.66 -24.40 -7.44
C LEU A 9 13.08 -24.04 -7.85
N LYS A 10 13.22 -23.32 -8.97
CA LYS A 10 14.51 -22.94 -9.55
C LYS A 10 14.74 -21.44 -9.41
N LEU A 11 15.85 -21.07 -8.77
CA LEU A 11 16.35 -19.71 -8.70
C LEU A 11 17.61 -19.58 -9.59
N SER A 12 17.58 -18.61 -10.50
CA SER A 12 18.68 -18.30 -11.43
C SER A 12 19.10 -16.83 -11.30
N GLY A 13 20.29 -16.48 -11.79
CA GLY A 13 20.83 -15.11 -11.68
C GLY A 13 21.24 -14.71 -10.25
N ILE A 14 21.56 -15.70 -9.39
CA ILE A 14 21.95 -15.48 -8.00
C ILE A 14 23.39 -15.97 -7.75
N ASN A 15 24.17 -15.20 -7.00
CA ASN A 15 25.47 -15.67 -6.51
C ASN A 15 25.26 -16.62 -5.31
N LEU A 16 25.65 -17.89 -5.50
CA LEU A 16 25.45 -18.99 -4.55
C LEU A 16 26.17 -18.75 -3.22
N ASP A 17 27.34 -18.12 -3.24
CA ASP A 17 28.14 -17.84 -2.04
C ASP A 17 27.44 -16.84 -1.10
N ARG A 18 26.39 -16.18 -1.59
CA ARG A 18 25.60 -15.19 -0.85
C ARG A 18 24.27 -15.74 -0.37
N ILE A 19 23.95 -16.99 -0.68
CA ILE A 19 22.70 -17.61 -0.25
C ILE A 19 22.84 -18.14 1.18
N LYS A 20 21.96 -17.69 2.07
CA LYS A 20 21.93 -18.19 3.44
C LYS A 20 21.24 -19.55 3.49
N ALA A 21 21.86 -20.53 4.16
CA ALA A 21 21.26 -21.85 4.34
C ALA A 21 19.85 -21.80 4.99
N GLY A 22 19.64 -20.87 5.94
CA GLY A 22 18.33 -20.66 6.54
C GLY A 22 17.25 -20.18 5.57
N ASP A 23 17.61 -19.42 4.53
CA ASP A 23 16.67 -18.98 3.50
C ASP A 23 16.31 -20.13 2.55
N ILE A 24 17.26 -21.03 2.26
CA ILE A 24 17.00 -22.25 1.48
C ILE A 24 16.02 -23.18 2.23
N GLY A 25 16.21 -23.36 3.53
CA GLY A 25 15.27 -24.14 4.35
C GLY A 25 13.86 -23.54 4.37
N ARG A 26 13.75 -22.21 4.44
CA ARG A 26 12.46 -21.49 4.35
C ARG A 26 11.81 -21.66 2.98
N LEU A 27 12.57 -21.44 1.90
CA LEU A 27 12.09 -21.64 0.53
C LEU A 27 11.61 -23.07 0.31
N LEU A 28 12.30 -24.07 0.85
CA LEU A 28 11.89 -25.48 0.75
C LEU A 28 10.58 -25.71 1.49
N ASN A 29 10.49 -25.26 2.74
CA ASN A 29 9.29 -25.40 3.56
C ASN A 29 8.08 -24.73 2.91
N ASP A 30 8.22 -23.50 2.41
CA ASP A 30 7.13 -22.78 1.78
C ASP A 30 6.77 -23.40 0.42
N PHE A 31 7.75 -23.97 -0.29
CA PHE A 31 7.49 -24.71 -1.53
C PHE A 31 6.72 -26.01 -1.29
N CYS A 32 7.04 -26.78 -0.24
CA CYS A 32 6.27 -27.96 0.14
C CYS A 32 4.82 -27.57 0.49
N LYS A 33 4.62 -26.47 1.24
CA LYS A 33 3.27 -25.98 1.58
C LYS A 33 2.46 -25.57 0.36
N LEU A 34 3.10 -25.06 -0.69
CA LEU A 34 2.41 -24.78 -1.96
C LEU A 34 1.93 -26.05 -2.66
N LEU A 35 2.66 -27.14 -2.51
CA LEU A 35 2.34 -28.45 -3.08
C LEU A 35 1.43 -29.28 -2.18
N ASP A 36 1.15 -28.86 -0.94
CA ASP A 36 0.56 -29.67 0.13
C ASP A 36 1.59 -30.68 0.67
N ASP A 37 2.00 -30.55 1.94
CA ASP A 37 3.23 -31.14 2.50
C ASP A 37 3.28 -32.68 2.45
N ASP A 38 2.13 -33.34 2.31
CA ASP A 38 2.00 -34.79 2.34
C ASP A 38 2.64 -35.48 1.13
N PHE A 39 3.24 -36.66 1.33
CA PHE A 39 3.80 -37.50 0.24
C PHE A 39 4.86 -36.80 -0.63
N LEU A 40 5.62 -35.88 -0.06
CA LEU A 40 6.76 -35.22 -0.71
C LEU A 40 8.09 -35.75 -0.17
N PHE A 41 9.01 -36.04 -1.08
CA PHE A 41 10.36 -36.50 -0.76
C PHE A 41 11.38 -35.50 -1.32
N PHE A 42 12.19 -34.92 -0.44
CA PHE A 42 13.28 -34.03 -0.83
C PHE A 42 14.37 -34.82 -1.56
N GLU A 43 14.80 -34.34 -2.73
CA GLU A 43 15.89 -34.98 -3.49
C GLU A 43 17.23 -34.28 -3.25
N ALA A 44 17.39 -33.04 -3.73
CA ALA A 44 18.70 -32.41 -3.78
C ALA A 44 18.63 -30.88 -3.90
N ILE A 45 19.74 -30.24 -3.50
CA ILE A 45 20.13 -28.87 -3.84
C ILE A 45 21.44 -28.96 -4.64
N TYR A 46 21.50 -28.35 -5.82
CA TYR A 46 22.70 -28.38 -6.68
C TYR A 46 23.46 -27.05 -6.69
N PRO A 47 24.80 -27.05 -6.85
CA PRO A 47 25.58 -25.85 -7.12
C PRO A 47 25.37 -25.36 -8.57
N GLY A 48 25.29 -24.05 -8.77
CA GLY A 48 25.13 -23.37 -10.07
C GLY A 48 23.83 -22.56 -10.18
N SER A 49 22.80 -23.03 -9.47
CA SER A 49 21.48 -22.42 -9.33
C SER A 49 20.86 -22.95 -8.03
N ALA A 50 20.21 -22.10 -7.22
CA ALA A 50 19.48 -22.59 -6.06
C ALA A 50 18.22 -23.32 -6.54
N VAL A 51 18.34 -24.64 -6.70
CA VAL A 51 17.30 -25.54 -7.17
C VAL A 51 16.83 -26.36 -5.99
N LEU A 52 15.54 -26.29 -5.69
CA LEU A 52 14.88 -27.15 -4.68
C LEU A 52 14.03 -28.16 -5.43
N LYS A 53 14.39 -29.43 -5.32
CA LYS A 53 13.72 -30.53 -6.02
C LYS A 53 13.03 -31.43 -5.00
N VAL A 54 11.72 -31.62 -5.21
CA VAL A 54 10.90 -32.55 -4.44
C VAL A 54 10.23 -33.54 -5.40
N SER A 55 10.04 -34.77 -4.94
CA SER A 55 9.36 -35.83 -5.69
C SER A 55 8.13 -36.31 -4.93
N THR A 56 7.18 -36.91 -5.65
CA THR A 56 5.99 -37.53 -5.06
C THR A 56 5.72 -38.87 -5.74
N GLU A 57 4.85 -39.70 -5.16
CA GLU A 57 4.44 -40.93 -5.84
C GLU A 57 3.57 -40.60 -7.07
N PRO A 58 3.65 -41.41 -8.16
CA PRO A 58 2.91 -41.17 -9.40
C PRO A 58 1.41 -40.89 -9.23
N GLU A 59 0.81 -41.53 -8.24
CA GLU A 59 -0.62 -41.45 -7.90
C GLU A 59 -1.05 -40.04 -7.46
N TYR A 60 -0.15 -39.30 -6.80
CA TYR A 60 -0.44 -37.99 -6.22
C TYR A 60 -0.08 -36.83 -7.15
N TYR A 61 0.57 -37.08 -8.29
CA TYR A 61 1.08 -36.00 -9.15
C TYR A 61 -0.01 -34.98 -9.54
N ASP A 62 -1.16 -35.47 -9.99
CA ASP A 62 -2.24 -34.60 -10.45
C ASP A 62 -2.85 -33.81 -9.29
N GLU A 63 -3.02 -34.44 -8.12
CA GLU A 63 -3.46 -33.74 -6.92
C GLU A 63 -2.50 -32.61 -6.52
N LYS A 64 -1.19 -32.89 -6.52
CA LYS A 64 -0.15 -31.90 -6.19
C LYS A 64 -0.12 -30.76 -7.18
N LEU A 65 -0.28 -31.05 -8.46
CA LEU A 65 -0.33 -30.03 -9.51
C LEU A 65 -1.57 -29.14 -9.39
N ASP A 66 -2.74 -29.73 -9.10
CA ASP A 66 -3.98 -28.98 -8.87
C ASP A 66 -3.88 -28.09 -7.62
N LYS A 67 -3.31 -28.62 -6.53
CA LYS A 67 -3.03 -27.83 -5.31
C LYS A 67 -2.10 -26.68 -5.58
N LEU A 68 -1.00 -26.91 -6.31
CA LEU A 68 -0.07 -25.87 -6.72
C LEU A 68 -0.77 -24.75 -7.50
N ASN A 69 -1.52 -25.11 -8.55
CA ASN A 69 -2.25 -24.16 -9.38
C ASN A 69 -3.28 -23.36 -8.57
N SER A 70 -4.04 -24.02 -7.70
CA SER A 70 -5.01 -23.39 -6.81
C SER A 70 -4.33 -22.41 -5.84
N ASN A 71 -3.23 -22.81 -5.21
CA ASN A 71 -2.48 -22.00 -4.26
C ASN A 71 -1.81 -20.79 -4.93
N ILE A 72 -1.31 -20.94 -6.16
CA ILE A 72 -0.79 -19.83 -6.97
C ILE A 72 -1.91 -18.84 -7.30
N THR A 73 -3.04 -19.33 -7.81
CA THR A 73 -4.19 -18.50 -8.21
C THR A 73 -4.73 -17.68 -7.03
N ARG A 74 -4.80 -18.29 -5.85
CA ARG A 74 -5.29 -17.65 -4.61
C ARG A 74 -4.24 -16.81 -3.89
N GLN A 75 -3.01 -16.73 -4.40
CA GLN A 75 -1.88 -16.05 -3.75
C GLN A 75 -1.69 -16.53 -2.30
N ALA A 76 -1.57 -17.84 -2.11
CA ALA A 76 -1.41 -18.45 -0.81
C ALA A 76 -0.24 -17.81 -0.01
N PRO A 77 -0.30 -17.77 1.34
CA PRO A 77 0.74 -17.16 2.17
C PRO A 77 2.16 -17.67 1.86
N ALA A 78 2.29 -18.95 1.55
CA ALA A 78 3.56 -19.56 1.16
C ALA A 78 4.18 -18.94 -0.11
N LEU A 79 3.36 -18.57 -1.11
CA LEU A 79 3.86 -17.87 -2.31
C LEU A 79 4.35 -16.46 -1.96
N GLU A 80 3.65 -15.75 -1.07
CA GLU A 80 4.07 -14.42 -0.61
C GLU A 80 5.36 -14.49 0.22
N ASP A 81 5.56 -15.55 1.01
CA ASP A 81 6.79 -15.77 1.77
C ASP A 81 7.99 -16.10 0.86
N ILE A 82 7.79 -16.93 -0.17
CA ILE A 82 8.78 -17.11 -1.25
C ILE A 82 9.11 -15.77 -1.91
N ASN A 83 8.10 -14.96 -2.25
CA ASN A 83 8.29 -13.63 -2.84
C ASN A 83 9.08 -12.69 -1.92
N LYS A 84 8.90 -12.75 -0.59
CA LYS A 84 9.66 -11.93 0.37
C LYS A 84 11.14 -12.31 0.35
N VAL A 85 11.47 -13.60 0.33
CA VAL A 85 12.86 -14.07 0.25
C VAL A 85 13.49 -13.60 -1.05
N LEU A 86 12.82 -13.79 -2.19
CA LEU A 86 13.30 -13.35 -3.50
C LEU A 86 13.54 -11.83 -3.57
N ARG A 87 12.65 -11.03 -2.97
CA ARG A 87 12.83 -9.57 -2.82
C ARG A 87 14.03 -9.19 -1.96
N GLY A 88 14.42 -10.03 -1.00
CA GLY A 88 15.66 -9.85 -0.26
C GLY A 88 16.88 -9.94 -1.16
N TYR A 89 16.91 -10.99 -1.99
CA TYR A 89 18.01 -11.25 -2.93
C TYR A 89 18.04 -10.33 -4.14
N SER A 90 16.89 -9.82 -4.60
CA SER A 90 16.82 -8.91 -5.76
C SER A 90 17.50 -7.57 -5.53
N LYS A 91 17.65 -7.15 -4.27
CA LYS A 91 18.39 -5.93 -3.89
C LYS A 91 19.87 -6.00 -4.29
N THR A 92 20.46 -7.19 -4.27
CA THR A 92 21.87 -7.44 -4.58
C THR A 92 22.06 -8.12 -5.92
N ASN A 93 21.09 -8.90 -6.38
CA ASN A 93 21.11 -9.63 -7.65
C ASN A 93 19.95 -9.15 -8.53
N LYS A 94 20.18 -8.13 -9.36
CA LYS A 94 19.12 -7.53 -10.19
C LYS A 94 18.56 -8.46 -11.27
N GLU A 95 19.31 -9.49 -11.63
CA GLU A 95 18.95 -10.47 -12.67
C GLU A 95 18.30 -11.75 -12.10
N ILE A 96 17.98 -11.76 -10.80
CA ILE A 96 17.39 -12.95 -10.18
C ILE A 96 16.05 -13.30 -10.86
N LYS A 97 15.89 -14.57 -11.21
CA LYS A 97 14.62 -15.11 -11.72
C LYS A 97 14.28 -16.37 -10.96
N ALA A 98 13.01 -16.54 -10.62
CA ALA A 98 12.51 -17.73 -9.95
C ALA A 98 11.34 -18.35 -10.73
N SER A 99 11.35 -19.67 -10.85
CA SER A 99 10.35 -20.42 -11.61
C SER A 99 10.03 -21.74 -10.92
N ILE A 100 8.77 -22.14 -10.99
CA ILE A 100 8.29 -23.45 -10.56
C ILE A 100 8.11 -24.31 -11.81
N LEU A 101 8.78 -25.46 -11.81
CA LEU A 101 8.76 -26.45 -12.88
C LEU A 101 8.16 -27.76 -12.34
N ALA A 102 7.51 -28.55 -13.19
CA ALA A 102 7.01 -29.87 -12.84
C ALA A 102 7.18 -30.86 -13.99
N SER A 103 7.26 -32.15 -13.67
CA SER A 103 7.22 -33.22 -14.68
C SER A 103 6.78 -34.53 -14.07
N ARG A 104 6.07 -35.34 -14.85
CA ARG A 104 5.70 -36.71 -14.48
C ARG A 104 6.86 -37.69 -14.56
N THR A 105 7.82 -37.44 -15.46
CA THR A 105 8.82 -38.44 -15.88
C THR A 105 10.22 -37.86 -16.08
N ALA A 106 10.42 -36.55 -15.90
CA ALA A 106 11.71 -35.93 -16.20
C ALA A 106 12.84 -36.45 -15.31
N VAL A 107 13.87 -36.98 -15.96
CA VAL A 107 15.16 -37.31 -15.35
C VAL A 107 16.05 -36.07 -15.28
N ASN A 108 15.89 -35.15 -16.26
CA ASN A 108 16.69 -33.94 -16.41
C ASN A 108 15.83 -32.66 -16.39
N ASP A 109 16.44 -31.54 -16.02
CA ASP A 109 15.76 -30.23 -15.95
C ASP A 109 15.24 -29.72 -17.31
N LYS A 110 15.74 -30.26 -18.43
CA LYS A 110 15.31 -29.88 -19.79
C LYS A 110 13.94 -30.46 -20.17
N ASP A 111 13.53 -31.52 -19.49
CA ASP A 111 12.28 -32.24 -19.77
C ASP A 111 11.16 -31.82 -18.80
N MET A 112 11.38 -30.73 -18.06
CA MET A 112 10.43 -30.18 -17.10
C MET A 112 9.60 -29.05 -17.73
N GLU A 113 8.32 -29.05 -17.43
CA GLU A 113 7.38 -28.03 -17.85
C GLU A 113 7.38 -26.85 -16.89
N LEU A 114 7.36 -25.62 -17.42
CA LEU A 114 7.19 -24.41 -16.63
C LEU A 114 5.73 -24.27 -16.20
N ILE A 115 5.48 -24.43 -14.91
CA ILE A 115 4.16 -24.25 -14.32
C ILE A 115 3.92 -22.77 -13.99
N HIS A 116 4.91 -22.12 -13.39
CA HIS A 116 4.76 -20.74 -12.96
C HIS A 116 6.07 -19.97 -12.92
N GLN A 117 6.06 -18.78 -13.55
CA GLN A 117 7.12 -17.79 -13.38
C GLN A 117 6.78 -16.92 -12.17
N ILE A 118 7.64 -16.92 -11.15
CA ILE A 118 7.40 -16.13 -9.93
C ILE A 118 7.73 -14.67 -10.21
N ASP A 119 6.71 -13.83 -10.15
CA ASP A 119 6.88 -12.38 -10.12
C ASP A 119 6.99 -11.90 -8.67
N TYR A 120 8.23 -11.79 -8.19
CA TYR A 120 8.52 -11.32 -6.84
C TYR A 120 8.52 -9.78 -6.75
N CYS A 121 8.44 -9.07 -7.86
CA CYS A 121 8.31 -7.63 -7.83
C CYS A 121 6.91 -7.31 -7.30
N LYS A 122 6.82 -6.77 -6.07
CA LYS A 122 5.55 -6.21 -5.61
C LYS A 122 5.02 -5.28 -6.71
N PRO A 123 3.72 -5.32 -7.03
CA PRO A 123 3.15 -4.30 -7.91
C PRO A 123 3.57 -2.97 -7.32
N ILE A 124 4.22 -2.16 -8.16
CA ILE A 124 4.69 -0.83 -7.79
C ILE A 124 3.48 -0.14 -7.19
N THR A 125 3.48 0.04 -5.87
CA THR A 125 2.50 0.93 -5.25
C THR A 125 2.93 2.29 -5.74
N ASN A 126 2.30 2.77 -6.82
CA ASN A 126 2.50 4.09 -7.38
C ASN A 126 2.06 5.10 -6.32
N THR A 127 2.91 5.32 -5.33
CA THR A 127 2.71 6.33 -4.30
C THR A 127 3.55 7.51 -4.67
N PHE A 128 2.95 8.69 -4.67
CA PHE A 128 3.64 9.94 -4.86
C PHE A 128 3.35 10.87 -3.69
N LYS A 129 4.17 11.90 -3.55
CA LYS A 129 4.02 12.93 -2.52
C LYS A 129 3.84 14.27 -3.20
N GLN A 130 3.01 15.12 -2.62
CA GLN A 130 2.85 16.50 -3.06
C GLN A 130 2.64 17.44 -1.88
N ASN A 131 3.03 18.69 -2.06
CA ASN A 131 2.73 19.73 -1.10
C ASN A 131 1.27 20.13 -1.27
N GLU A 132 0.54 20.12 -0.17
CA GLU A 132 -0.89 20.41 -0.16
C GLU A 132 -1.30 21.20 1.06
N THR A 133 -2.44 21.86 0.91
CA THR A 133 -3.10 22.60 1.97
C THR A 133 -4.49 22.03 2.17
N LEU A 134 -4.80 21.64 3.41
CA LEU A 134 -6.10 21.13 3.81
C LEU A 134 -6.72 22.09 4.83
N ILE A 135 -7.99 22.42 4.63
CA ILE A 135 -8.76 23.31 5.52
C ILE A 135 -9.95 22.54 6.05
N GLY A 136 -10.13 22.54 7.37
CA GLY A 136 -11.25 21.84 8.00
C GLY A 136 -11.50 22.28 9.43
N LYS A 137 -12.59 21.75 10.01
CA LYS A 137 -12.91 21.94 11.43
C LYS A 137 -12.15 20.91 12.26
N LEU A 138 -11.53 21.32 13.35
CA LEU A 138 -10.84 20.40 14.23
C LEU A 138 -11.85 19.58 15.04
N ILE A 139 -11.71 18.25 15.01
CA ILE A 139 -12.63 17.33 15.68
C ILE A 139 -12.01 16.74 16.93
N LYS A 140 -10.82 16.13 16.81
CA LYS A 140 -10.15 15.50 17.95
C LYS A 140 -8.63 15.47 17.80
N PRO A 141 -7.90 15.63 18.90
CA PRO A 141 -6.49 15.29 18.98
C PRO A 141 -6.34 13.81 19.38
N ALA A 142 -5.27 13.18 18.94
CA ALA A 142 -4.87 11.86 19.35
C ALA A 142 -3.35 11.86 19.54
N HIS A 143 -2.90 11.43 20.71
CA HIS A 143 -1.48 11.31 20.98
C HIS A 143 -0.92 10.13 20.17
N GLY A 144 0.12 10.38 19.37
CA GLY A 144 0.81 9.29 18.69
C GLY A 144 1.69 8.52 19.66
N LYS A 145 1.99 7.26 19.32
CA LYS A 145 2.98 6.47 20.07
C LYS A 145 4.41 6.83 19.70
N ASP A 146 4.60 7.66 18.69
CA ASP A 146 5.87 8.07 18.12
C ASP A 146 6.15 9.56 18.38
N ASP A 147 6.97 10.20 17.54
CA ASP A 147 7.30 11.63 17.65
C ASP A 147 6.29 12.55 16.95
N THR A 148 5.14 12.01 16.56
CA THR A 148 4.05 12.76 15.97
C THR A 148 2.77 12.64 16.78
N ASP A 149 1.97 13.70 16.76
CA ASP A 149 0.59 13.68 17.21
C ASP A 149 -0.33 13.71 16.01
N HIS A 150 -1.56 13.26 16.19
CA HIS A 150 -2.55 13.20 15.13
C HIS A 150 -3.75 14.08 15.42
N PHE A 151 -4.07 15.00 14.53
CA PHE A 151 -5.26 15.84 14.61
C PHE A 151 -6.26 15.41 13.55
N THR A 152 -7.46 15.02 13.97
CA THR A 152 -8.55 14.73 13.04
C THR A 152 -9.27 16.02 12.67
N ILE A 153 -9.34 16.32 11.38
CA ILE A 153 -10.14 17.41 10.82
C ILE A 153 -11.32 16.89 10.02
N LEU A 154 -12.42 17.64 10.02
CA LEU A 154 -13.57 17.45 9.15
C LEU A 154 -13.47 18.43 7.98
N LEU A 155 -13.39 17.90 6.76
CA LEU A 155 -13.41 18.68 5.54
C LEU A 155 -14.83 19.07 5.11
N ALA A 156 -14.93 20.04 4.20
CA ALA A 156 -16.22 20.52 3.66
C ALA A 156 -17.04 19.44 2.95
N ASN A 157 -16.40 18.38 2.43
CA ASN A 157 -17.06 17.23 1.81
C ASN A 157 -17.45 16.14 2.83
N ASN A 158 -17.47 16.47 4.13
CA ASN A 158 -17.77 15.56 5.24
C ASN A 158 -16.78 14.38 5.40
N ILE A 159 -15.60 14.47 4.80
CA ILE A 159 -14.54 13.48 5.01
C ILE A 159 -13.73 13.85 6.25
N TYR A 160 -13.53 12.87 7.12
CA TYR A 160 -12.61 12.97 8.26
C TYR A 160 -11.21 12.57 7.83
N LEU A 161 -10.23 13.42 8.07
CA LEU A 161 -8.82 13.14 7.81
C LEU A 161 -7.99 13.27 9.07
N SER A 162 -7.06 12.34 9.25
CA SER A 162 -6.04 12.42 10.30
C SER A 162 -4.80 13.10 9.75
N ILE A 163 -4.34 14.14 10.44
CA ILE A 163 -3.16 14.94 10.09
C ILE A 163 -2.08 14.65 11.11
N ALA A 164 -0.95 14.13 10.66
CA ALA A 164 0.24 13.98 11.49
C ALA A 164 0.94 15.32 11.66
N VAL A 165 1.18 15.73 12.90
CA VAL A 165 1.90 16.95 13.27
C VAL A 165 3.09 16.59 14.16
N SER A 166 4.14 17.42 14.19
CA SER A 166 5.22 17.24 15.16
C SER A 166 4.75 17.58 16.59
N LYS A 167 5.40 17.02 17.61
CA LYS A 167 5.12 17.36 19.02
C LYS A 167 5.22 18.86 19.32
N GLU A 168 6.20 19.55 18.72
CA GLU A 168 6.36 21.00 18.88
C GLU A 168 5.15 21.78 18.32
N MET A 169 4.67 21.39 17.14
CA MET A 169 3.48 21.98 16.54
C MET A 169 2.22 21.64 17.34
N SER A 170 2.11 20.41 17.82
CA SER A 170 1.03 19.96 18.70
C SER A 170 0.93 20.82 19.97
N LEU A 171 2.07 21.08 20.62
CA LEU A 171 2.16 21.95 21.80
C LEU A 171 1.75 23.39 21.50
N SER A 172 2.16 23.93 20.34
CA SER A 172 1.72 25.25 19.90
C SER A 172 0.22 25.29 19.61
N LEU A 173 -0.32 24.26 18.96
CA LEU A 173 -1.74 24.13 18.66
C LEU A 173 -2.60 23.98 19.93
N ALA A 174 -2.05 23.32 20.96
CA ALA A 174 -2.72 23.07 22.23
C ALA A 174 -3.25 24.36 22.88
N GLN A 175 -2.54 25.48 22.69
CA GLN A 175 -2.91 26.80 23.21
C GLN A 175 -4.19 27.36 22.56
N HIS A 176 -4.61 26.81 21.42
CA HIS A 176 -5.74 27.29 20.63
C HIS A 176 -6.90 26.28 20.54
N LEU A 177 -6.81 25.14 21.22
CA LEU A 177 -7.81 24.06 21.13
C LEU A 177 -9.20 24.48 21.57
N GLU A 178 -9.29 25.27 22.64
CA GLU A 178 -10.57 25.80 23.12
C GLU A 178 -11.26 26.61 22.02
N SER A 179 -10.52 27.47 21.31
CA SER A 179 -11.07 28.24 20.20
C SER A 179 -11.48 27.36 19.02
N LEU A 180 -10.68 26.35 18.71
CA LEU A 180 -10.89 25.44 17.58
C LEU A 180 -12.03 24.44 17.80
N TRP A 181 -12.41 24.15 19.04
CA TRP A 181 -13.53 23.26 19.36
C TRP A 181 -14.83 24.00 19.66
N CYS A 182 -14.75 25.09 20.42
CA CYS A 182 -15.95 25.78 20.91
C CYS A 182 -16.58 26.69 19.86
N PHE A 183 -15.81 27.15 18.86
CA PHE A 183 -16.28 28.05 17.81
C PHE A 183 -16.19 27.42 16.42
N ASP A 184 -16.82 28.04 15.43
CA ASP A 184 -16.73 27.62 14.03
C ASP A 184 -15.43 28.03 13.33
N THR A 185 -14.37 28.18 14.13
CA THR A 185 -13.01 28.45 13.67
C THR A 185 -12.51 27.27 12.83
N LEU A 186 -11.95 27.56 11.67
CA LEU A 186 -11.33 26.56 10.80
C LEU A 186 -9.83 26.55 11.02
N ILE A 187 -9.22 25.40 10.75
CA ILE A 187 -7.76 25.26 10.72
C ILE A 187 -7.30 24.88 9.33
N LYS A 188 -6.25 25.56 8.87
CA LYS A 188 -5.59 25.31 7.60
C LYS A 188 -4.22 24.70 7.88
N PHE A 189 -4.04 23.44 7.51
CA PHE A 189 -2.76 22.76 7.56
C PHE A 189 -2.09 22.79 6.19
N THR A 190 -0.82 23.13 6.15
CA THR A 190 0.02 22.99 4.95
C THR A 190 1.08 21.94 5.22
N GLY A 191 1.31 21.05 4.27
CA GLY A 191 2.21 19.93 4.49
C GLY A 191 2.37 19.03 3.28
N ILE A 192 2.85 17.82 3.54
CA ILE A 192 3.14 16.82 2.51
C ILE A 192 2.07 15.74 2.57
N ALA A 193 1.25 15.69 1.53
CA ALA A 193 0.28 14.63 1.29
C ALA A 193 0.94 13.45 0.57
N LYS A 194 0.67 12.24 1.02
CA LYS A 194 1.11 11.00 0.39
C LYS A 194 -0.10 10.27 -0.18
N TYR A 195 -0.05 10.05 -1.48
CA TYR A 195 -1.11 9.40 -2.22
C TYR A 195 -0.73 7.99 -2.63
N LYS A 196 -1.74 7.14 -2.81
CA LYS A 196 -1.62 5.83 -3.45
C LYS A 196 -2.56 5.76 -4.63
N ILE A 197 -2.00 5.50 -5.80
CA ILE A 197 -2.76 5.23 -7.01
C ILE A 197 -3.29 3.79 -6.93
N LYS A 198 -4.61 3.63 -7.05
CA LYS A 198 -5.32 2.36 -7.17
C LYS A 198 -5.86 2.30 -8.61
N ASN A 199 -5.46 1.29 -9.38
CA ASN A 199 -5.78 1.18 -10.82
C ASN A 199 -5.33 2.43 -11.62
N LYS A 200 -5.76 2.62 -12.87
CA LYS A 200 -5.23 3.72 -13.71
C LYS A 200 -5.67 5.13 -13.30
N TYR A 201 -6.75 5.30 -12.51
CA TYR A 201 -7.35 6.61 -12.28
C TYR A 201 -7.78 6.93 -10.84
N ASP A 202 -7.78 5.99 -9.89
CA ASP A 202 -8.17 6.30 -8.51
C ASP A 202 -6.95 6.71 -7.68
N ILE A 203 -7.04 7.83 -6.98
CA ILE A 203 -5.98 8.34 -6.10
C ILE A 203 -6.56 8.45 -4.69
N ASN A 204 -5.95 7.74 -3.74
CA ASN A 204 -6.36 7.79 -2.34
C ASN A 204 -5.29 8.47 -1.49
N LEU A 205 -5.69 9.45 -0.67
CA LEU A 205 -4.83 10.00 0.37
C LEU A 205 -4.57 8.92 1.41
N VAL A 206 -3.30 8.60 1.66
CA VAL A 206 -2.89 7.58 2.63
C VAL A 206 -2.40 8.22 3.91
N ASP A 207 -1.70 9.35 3.79
CA ASP A 207 -1.03 10.01 4.90
C ASP A 207 -0.87 11.49 4.59
N PHE A 208 -0.95 12.34 5.61
CA PHE A 208 -0.71 13.78 5.49
C PHE A 208 0.10 14.24 6.68
N LYS A 209 1.29 14.79 6.41
CA LYS A 209 2.18 15.34 7.44
C LYS A 209 2.23 16.85 7.33
N ALA A 210 1.68 17.54 8.32
CA ALA A 210 1.71 19.00 8.38
C ALA A 210 3.12 19.52 8.67
N THR A 211 3.49 20.58 7.97
CA THR A 211 4.70 21.38 8.19
C THR A 211 4.39 22.72 8.82
N SER A 212 3.17 23.23 8.64
CA SER A 212 2.67 24.45 9.27
C SER A 212 1.15 24.42 9.41
N TYR A 213 0.63 25.32 10.26
CA TYR A 213 -0.80 25.55 10.41
C TYR A 213 -1.11 27.05 10.46
N GLU A 214 -2.34 27.40 10.13
CA GLU A 214 -2.92 28.73 10.22
C GLU A 214 -4.34 28.58 10.77
N ILE A 215 -4.68 29.38 11.79
CA ILE A 215 -6.03 29.42 12.36
C ILE A 215 -6.83 30.46 11.58
N ILE A 216 -7.93 30.02 11.01
CA ILE A 216 -8.86 30.87 10.27
C ILE A 216 -10.04 31.15 11.18
N ASP A 217 -9.99 32.32 11.83
CA ASP A 217 -11.11 32.84 12.59
C ASP A 217 -12.32 32.99 11.67
N ASN A 218 -13.46 32.38 12.03
CA ASN A 218 -14.71 32.59 11.32
C ASN A 218 -15.33 33.93 11.72
N LYS A 219 -14.66 35.02 11.34
CA LYS A 219 -15.12 36.41 11.52
C LYS A 219 -15.88 36.93 10.30
N THR A 220 -15.94 36.15 9.22
CA THR A 220 -16.61 36.56 7.99
C THR A 220 -18.12 36.44 8.18
N THR A 221 -18.75 37.55 8.55
CA THR A 221 -20.21 37.64 8.52
C THR A 221 -20.68 37.51 7.07
N GLY A 222 -21.88 36.95 6.85
CA GLY A 222 -22.46 36.85 5.49
C GLY A 222 -22.47 38.21 4.78
N LYS A 223 -22.64 39.30 5.54
CA LYS A 223 -22.54 40.68 5.04
C LYS A 223 -21.14 41.03 4.53
N ALA A 224 -20.08 40.71 5.27
CA ALA A 224 -18.70 40.99 4.86
C ALA A 224 -18.27 40.17 3.61
N TRP A 225 -18.70 38.91 3.52
CA TRP A 225 -18.47 38.10 2.32
C TRP A 225 -19.17 38.70 1.10
N MET A 226 -20.42 39.14 1.27
CA MET A 226 -21.21 39.68 0.17
C MET A 226 -20.72 41.04 -0.28
N THR A 227 -20.27 41.90 0.65
CA THR A 227 -19.57 43.13 0.31
C THR A 227 -18.31 42.85 -0.52
N ALA A 228 -17.48 41.89 -0.09
CA ALA A 228 -16.29 41.50 -0.85
C ALA A 228 -16.63 40.89 -2.23
N PHE A 229 -17.74 40.14 -2.34
CA PHE A 229 -18.22 39.57 -3.60
C PHE A 229 -18.72 40.64 -4.56
N ILE A 230 -19.49 41.62 -4.06
CA ILE A 230 -20.00 42.77 -4.82
C ILE A 230 -18.83 43.67 -5.27
N GLU A 231 -17.79 43.83 -4.45
CA GLU A 231 -16.63 44.66 -4.77
C GLU A 231 -15.68 44.04 -5.82
N GLN A 232 -15.69 42.71 -6.02
CA GLN A 232 -14.76 42.02 -6.91
C GLN A 232 -15.21 41.94 -8.39
N GLY A 233 -16.37 42.50 -8.75
CA GLY A 233 -16.77 42.61 -10.16
C GLY A 233 -18.22 43.04 -10.37
N ASP A 234 -18.54 43.50 -11.59
CA ASP A 234 -19.85 44.02 -11.99
C ASP A 234 -20.88 42.88 -12.13
N SER A 235 -21.33 42.35 -10.99
CA SER A 235 -22.20 41.18 -10.88
C SER A 235 -23.68 41.54 -11.04
N GLY A 236 -24.03 42.83 -11.12
CA GLY A 236 -25.41 43.32 -11.11
C GLY A 236 -26.03 43.36 -9.71
N TRP A 237 -25.37 42.75 -8.72
CA TRP A 237 -25.79 42.77 -7.32
C TRP A 237 -25.53 44.13 -6.66
N GLN A 238 -24.68 44.98 -7.27
CA GLN A 238 -24.51 46.39 -6.88
C GLN A 238 -25.82 47.20 -7.02
N ALA A 239 -26.72 46.78 -7.91
CA ALA A 239 -27.94 47.53 -8.24
C ALA A 239 -29.13 47.16 -7.34
N LEU A 240 -28.97 46.21 -6.41
CA LEU A 240 -30.02 45.77 -5.49
C LEU A 240 -29.90 46.51 -4.16
N ASP A 241 -31.02 47.05 -3.66
CA ASP A 241 -31.07 47.79 -2.39
C ASP A 241 -30.77 46.90 -1.17
N ASP A 242 -31.17 45.63 -1.23
CA ASP A 242 -30.82 44.61 -0.24
C ASP A 242 -30.54 43.25 -0.91
N PRO A 243 -29.30 43.03 -1.38
CA PRO A 243 -28.92 41.79 -2.05
C PRO A 243 -29.06 40.55 -1.15
N ILE A 244 -29.02 40.72 0.18
CA ILE A 244 -29.12 39.61 1.14
C ILE A 244 -30.54 39.05 1.13
N SER A 245 -31.53 39.94 1.20
CA SER A 245 -32.94 39.55 1.21
C SER A 245 -33.35 38.90 -0.11
N VAL A 246 -32.91 39.45 -1.25
CA VAL A 246 -33.16 38.86 -2.58
C VAL A 246 -32.56 37.44 -2.69
N TRP A 247 -31.32 37.24 -2.23
CA TRP A 247 -30.68 35.92 -2.24
C TRP A 247 -31.38 34.91 -1.32
N LEU A 248 -31.91 35.35 -0.18
CA LEU A 248 -32.68 34.49 0.72
C LEU A 248 -34.04 34.12 0.12
N GLU A 249 -34.70 35.03 -0.59
CA GLU A 249 -35.94 34.77 -1.33
C GLU A 249 -35.75 33.75 -2.46
N GLU A 250 -34.64 33.81 -3.21
CA GLU A 250 -34.34 32.86 -4.29
C GLU A 250 -34.08 31.41 -3.81
N ARG A 251 -33.81 31.20 -2.52
CA ARG A 251 -33.52 29.88 -1.94
C ARG A 251 -34.75 29.20 -1.30
N HIS A 252 -35.89 29.87 -1.29
CA HIS A 252 -37.18 29.38 -0.81
C HIS A 252 -38.18 29.18 -1.95
#